data_AF-A0A847XMA1-F1
#
_entry.id   AF-A0A847XMA1-F1
#
_cell.length_a   1.000
_cell.length_b   1.000
_cell.length_c   1.000
_cell.angle_alpha   90.00
_cell.angle_beta   90.00
_cell.angle_gamma   90.00
#
_symmetry.space_group_name_H-M   'P 1'
#
loop_
_entity.id
_entity.type
_entity.pdbx_description
1 polymer ?
#
loop_
_entity_poly.entity_id
_entity_poly.type
_entity_poly.pdbx_seq_one_letter_code
_entity_poly.pdbx_strand_id
1 'polypeptide(L)'
;MKPGYAVIRSLCGHGVGYAVHEDPKVMNFGQKGTGEVLREGMVLAVEPMIAAGQYDLETLDDGWTAVTRDRSLSAHYENTIVVEKKGCRILTK
;
A
#
# COMPACT_ATOMS: atom_id res chain seq x y z
N MET A 1 -5.31 -5.61 14.28
CA MET A 1 -6.00 -4.39 13.79
C MET A 1 -7.05 -4.02 14.82
N LYS A 2 -7.37 -2.73 15.02
CA LYS A 2 -8.48 -2.36 15.91
C LYS A 2 -9.79 -2.95 15.35
N PRO A 3 -10.69 -3.48 16.19
CA PRO A 3 -12.01 -3.91 15.75
C PRO A 3 -12.71 -2.79 14.98
N GLY A 4 -13.36 -3.13 13.85
CA GLY A 4 -14.06 -2.17 13.01
C GLY A 4 -13.20 -1.48 11.92
N TYR A 5 -11.96 -1.90 11.71
CA TYR A 5 -11.17 -1.45 10.55
C TYR A 5 -10.61 -2.63 9.76
N ALA A 6 -10.52 -2.47 8.45
CA ALA A 6 -10.00 -3.46 7.53
C ALA A 6 -8.92 -2.86 6.60
N VAL A 7 -7.91 -3.66 6.25
CA VAL A 7 -6.91 -3.27 5.23
C VAL A 7 -7.46 -3.63 3.87
N ILE A 8 -7.54 -2.65 2.96
CA ILE A 8 -7.92 -2.88 1.57
C ILE A 8 -6.91 -3.84 0.92
N ARG A 9 -7.41 -4.86 0.23
CA ARG A 9 -6.57 -5.97 -0.29
C ARG A 9 -6.36 -5.98 -1.79
N SER A 10 -7.18 -5.24 -2.53
CA SER A 10 -7.13 -5.15 -3.99
C SER A 10 -6.11 -4.13 -4.51
N LEU A 11 -5.54 -3.31 -3.62
CA LEU A 11 -4.54 -2.30 -3.91
C LEU A 11 -3.32 -2.50 -3.00
N CYS A 12 -2.13 -2.12 -3.48
CA CYS A 12 -0.86 -2.31 -2.79
C CYS A 12 0.13 -1.22 -3.19
N GLY A 13 1.17 -1.05 -2.39
CA GLY A 13 2.32 -0.27 -2.81
C GLY A 13 3.13 -0.96 -3.89
N HIS A 14 4.21 -0.31 -4.29
CA HIS A 14 4.99 -0.69 -5.46
C HIS A 14 6.45 -0.22 -5.34
N GLY A 15 7.34 -0.78 -6.16
CA GLY A 15 8.60 -0.14 -6.48
C GLY A 15 8.34 1.14 -7.27
N VAL A 16 9.18 2.17 -7.06
CA VAL A 16 9.05 3.46 -7.75
C VAL A 16 10.42 4.08 -7.97
N GLY A 17 10.64 4.67 -9.15
CA GLY A 17 11.88 5.37 -9.45
C GLY A 17 12.11 5.50 -10.94
N TYR A 18 12.43 4.38 -11.60
CA TYR A 18 12.60 4.36 -13.06
C TYR A 18 11.26 4.36 -13.79
N ALA A 19 10.27 3.66 -13.23
CA ALA A 19 8.86 3.77 -13.60
C ALA A 19 8.02 4.31 -12.44
N VAL A 20 6.81 4.79 -12.77
CA VAL A 20 5.81 5.21 -11.77
C VAL A 20 5.38 4.03 -10.91
N HIS A 21 5.14 2.88 -11.54
CA HIS A 21 4.88 1.60 -10.88
C HIS A 21 5.84 0.55 -11.43
N GLU A 22 6.64 -0.07 -10.56
CA GLU A 22 7.53 -1.19 -10.88
C GLU A 22 7.49 -2.23 -9.75
N ASP A 23 8.08 -3.40 -10.00
CA ASP A 23 8.22 -4.41 -8.96
C ASP A 23 9.13 -3.91 -7.83
N PRO A 24 8.94 -4.36 -6.58
CA PRO A 24 7.94 -5.35 -6.18
C PRO A 24 6.60 -4.74 -5.78
N LYS A 25 5.53 -5.54 -5.84
CA LYS A 25 4.27 -5.23 -5.15
C LYS A 25 4.48 -5.28 -3.63
N VAL A 26 4.13 -4.19 -2.95
CA VAL A 26 4.25 -4.04 -1.50
C VAL A 26 2.87 -4.20 -0.86
N MET A 27 2.51 -5.44 -0.53
CA MET A 27 1.20 -5.73 0.06
C MET A 27 1.06 -5.09 1.45
N ASN A 28 -0.06 -4.39 1.67
CA ASN A 28 -0.40 -3.77 2.95
C ASN A 28 -0.85 -4.79 4.04
N PHE A 29 -0.90 -6.07 3.68
CA PHE A 29 -1.25 -7.19 4.54
C PHE A 29 -0.30 -8.35 4.25
N GLY A 30 -0.10 -9.24 5.22
CA GLY A 30 0.75 -10.41 5.03
C GLY A 30 1.13 -11.07 6.34
N GLN A 31 2.07 -12.01 6.25
CA GLN A 31 2.65 -12.70 7.39
C GLN A 31 4.09 -12.24 7.58
N LYS A 32 4.47 -11.97 8.83
CA LYS A 32 5.84 -11.55 9.17
C LYS A 32 6.84 -12.60 8.68
N GLY A 33 7.90 -12.15 8.00
CA GLY A 33 8.95 -13.02 7.47
C GLY A 33 8.63 -13.65 6.11
N THR A 34 7.58 -13.19 5.44
CA THR A 34 7.22 -13.56 4.06
C THR A 34 7.32 -12.36 3.12
N GLY A 35 7.28 -12.59 1.82
CA GLY A 35 7.39 -11.55 0.80
C GLY A 35 8.81 -11.36 0.29
N GLU A 36 9.03 -10.25 -0.42
CA GLU A 36 10.29 -9.95 -1.07
C GLU A 36 11.42 -9.61 -0.10
N VAL A 37 12.63 -10.03 -0.46
CA VAL A 37 13.84 -9.69 0.32
C VAL A 37 14.27 -8.27 -0.06
N LEU A 38 14.13 -7.34 0.87
CA LEU A 38 14.55 -5.95 0.70
C LEU A 38 16.07 -5.85 0.54
N ARG A 39 16.51 -5.13 -0.49
CA ARG A 39 17.92 -4.88 -0.81
C ARG A 39 18.22 -3.39 -0.73
N GLU A 40 19.42 -3.06 -0.27
CA GLU A 40 19.92 -1.68 -0.26
C GLU A 40 19.76 -1.04 -1.65
N GLY A 41 19.22 0.18 -1.68
CA GLY A 41 18.93 0.94 -2.90
C GLY A 41 17.53 0.76 -3.47
N MET A 42 16.73 -0.21 -3.00
CA MET A 42 15.33 -0.31 -3.39
C MET A 42 14.54 0.92 -2.95
N VAL A 43 13.72 1.47 -3.84
CA VAL A 43 12.83 2.60 -3.56
C VAL A 43 11.39 2.12 -3.67
N LEU A 44 10.62 2.31 -2.60
CA LEU A 44 9.29 1.71 -2.44
C LEU A 44 8.27 2.76 -2.02
N ALA A 45 7.09 2.71 -2.62
CA ALA A 45 5.88 3.31 -2.10
C ALA A 45 5.29 2.40 -1.01
N VAL A 46 5.18 2.94 0.21
CA VAL A 46 4.48 2.29 1.32
C VAL A 46 3.18 3.04 1.57
N GLU A 47 2.07 2.46 1.14
CA GLU A 47 0.79 3.15 0.94
C GLU A 47 -0.42 2.38 1.52
N PRO A 48 -0.54 2.27 2.85
CA PRO A 48 -1.68 1.61 3.46
C PRO A 48 -3.01 2.35 3.22
N MET A 49 -3.98 1.60 2.70
CA MET A 49 -5.37 2.02 2.56
C MET A 49 -6.24 1.26 3.56
N ILE A 50 -6.89 1.98 4.48
CA ILE A 50 -7.68 1.42 5.58
C ILE A 50 -9.14 1.82 5.42
N ALA A 51 -10.05 0.86 5.53
CA ALA A 51 -11.49 1.08 5.57
C ALA A 51 -12.03 0.97 7.01
N ALA A 52 -13.04 1.76 7.36
CA ALA A 52 -13.81 1.68 8.60
C ALA A 52 -14.91 0.59 8.58
N GLY A 53 -14.95 -0.20 7.51
CA GLY A 53 -15.87 -1.32 7.33
C GLY A 53 -15.13 -2.52 6.72
N GLN A 54 -15.59 -2.98 5.55
CA GLN A 54 -15.00 -4.10 4.82
C GLN A 54 -13.85 -3.68 3.90
N TYR A 55 -13.01 -4.64 3.49
CA TYR A 55 -11.85 -4.38 2.62
C TYR A 55 -12.18 -4.38 1.12
N ASP A 56 -13.36 -4.85 0.73
CA ASP A 56 -13.74 -5.02 -0.67
C ASP A 56 -14.02 -3.67 -1.32
N LEU A 57 -13.49 -3.49 -2.53
CA LEU A 57 -13.70 -2.30 -3.35
C LEU A 57 -14.63 -2.59 -4.55
N GLU A 58 -15.25 -1.53 -5.04
CA GLU A 58 -15.95 -1.45 -6.31
C GLU A 58 -15.35 -0.29 -7.11
N THR A 59 -15.12 -0.50 -8.41
CA THR A 59 -14.72 0.57 -9.32
C THR A 59 -15.98 1.15 -9.95
N LEU A 60 -16.14 2.46 -9.90
CA LEU A 60 -17.30 3.15 -10.50
C LEU A 60 -17.22 3.15 -12.03
N ASP A 61 -18.31 3.61 -12.66
CA ASP A 61 -18.47 3.65 -14.12
C ASP A 61 -17.44 4.55 -14.84
N ASP A 62 -16.73 5.42 -14.10
CA ASP A 62 -15.62 6.20 -14.64
C ASP A 62 -14.35 5.36 -14.90
N GLY A 63 -14.32 4.10 -14.44
CA GLY A 63 -13.22 3.17 -14.62
C GLY A 63 -12.02 3.39 -13.69
N TRP A 64 -12.09 4.35 -12.77
CA TRP A 64 -10.97 4.76 -11.91
C TRP A 64 -11.32 4.86 -10.44
N THR A 65 -12.45 5.49 -10.11
CA THR A 65 -12.81 5.77 -8.73
C THR A 65 -13.12 4.47 -8.01
N ALA A 66 -12.27 4.12 -7.05
CA ALA A 66 -12.45 2.96 -6.21
C ALA A 66 -13.12 3.36 -4.89
N VAL A 67 -14.24 2.73 -4.59
CA VAL A 67 -15.04 2.96 -3.38
C VAL A 67 -15.16 1.68 -2.58
N THR A 68 -15.24 1.77 -1.26
CA THR A 68 -15.57 0.61 -0.43
C THR A 68 -16.96 0.08 -0.83
N ARG A 69 -17.10 -1.24 -0.95
CA ARG A 69 -18.38 -1.85 -1.34
C ARG A 69 -19.52 -1.55 -0.38
N ASP A 70 -19.19 -1.45 0.91
CA ASP A 70 -20.14 -1.07 1.96
C ASP A 70 -20.28 0.45 2.15
N ARG A 71 -19.60 1.25 1.32
CA ARG A 71 -19.59 2.72 1.33
C ARG A 71 -19.11 3.33 2.66
N SER A 72 -18.39 2.54 3.47
CA SER A 72 -17.72 3.02 4.68
C SER A 72 -16.58 3.98 4.35
N LEU A 73 -16.24 4.84 5.32
CA LEU A 73 -15.10 5.75 5.18
C LEU A 73 -13.80 4.97 4.99
N SER A 74 -12.91 5.50 4.16
CA SER A 74 -11.54 5.01 4.02
C SER A 74 -10.54 6.13 4.20
N ALA A 75 -9.33 5.77 4.63
CA ALA A 75 -8.18 6.65 4.72
C ALA A 75 -6.99 6.02 4.00
N HIS A 76 -6.20 6.87 3.34
CA HIS A 76 -4.99 6.50 2.64
C HIS A 76 -3.86 7.43 3.09
N TYR A 77 -2.66 6.88 3.24
CA TYR A 77 -1.44 7.66 3.45
C TYR A 77 -0.28 6.93 2.77
N GLU A 78 0.65 7.68 2.20
CA GLU A 78 1.78 7.15 1.46
C GLU A 78 3.07 7.84 1.88
N ASN A 79 4.15 7.05 1.95
CA ASN A 79 5.51 7.56 1.90
C ASN A 79 6.34 6.78 0.89
N THR A 80 7.17 7.50 0.13
CA THR A 80 8.28 6.89 -0.59
C THR A 80 9.47 6.72 0.34
N ILE A 81 10.01 5.50 0.42
CA ILE A 81 11.21 5.18 1.19
C ILE A 81 12.32 4.68 0.28
N VAL A 82 13.57 4.85 0.71
CA VAL A 82 14.72 4.11 0.17
C VAL A 82 15.25 3.16 1.24
N VAL A 83 15.50 1.91 0.86
CA VAL A 83 16.13 0.89 1.70
C VAL A 83 17.63 1.20 1.79
N GLU A 84 18.15 1.27 3.01
CA GLU A 84 19.58 1.50 3.27
C GLU A 84 20.19 0.24 3.88
N LYS A 85 21.53 0.17 3.95
CA LYS A 85 22.24 -0.96 4.59
C LYS A 85 21.71 -1.31 6.00
N LYS A 86 21.22 -0.31 6.74
CA LYS A 86 20.59 -0.47 8.05
C LYS A 86 19.30 0.36 8.11
N GLY A 87 18.17 -0.27 7.79
CA GLY A 87 16.85 0.34 7.87
C GLY A 87 16.42 1.00 6.57
N CYS A 88 15.74 2.14 6.67
CA CYS A 88 15.26 2.91 5.53
C CYS A 88 15.19 4.39 5.84
N ARG A 89 15.09 5.22 4.80
CA ARG A 89 14.90 6.66 4.90
C ARG A 89 13.66 7.09 4.11
N ILE A 90 12.84 7.94 4.73
CA ILE A 90 11.65 8.55 4.11
C ILE A 90 12.09 9.71 3.21
N LEU A 91 11.64 9.71 1.96
CA LEU A 91 11.98 10.70 0.93
C LEU A 91 10.93 11.82 0.82
N THR A 92 9.67 11.56 1.19
CA THR A 92 8.50 12.43 0.93
C THR A 92 7.88 12.99 2.22
N LYS A 93 8.67 13.68 3.05
CA LYS A 93 8.21 14.22 4.34
C LYS A 93 7.28 15.42 4.22
#